data_AF-A0A9D7LKU5-F1
#
_entry.id   AF-A0A9D7LKU5-F1
#
_cell.length_a   1.000
_cell.length_b   1.000
_cell.length_c   1.000
_cell.angle_alpha   90.00
_cell.angle_beta   90.00
_cell.angle_gamma   90.00
#
_symmetry.space_group_name_H-M   'P 1'
#
loop_
_entity.id
_entity.type
_entity.pdbx_description
1 polymer ?
#
loop_
_entity_poly.entity_id
_entity_poly.type
_entity_poly.pdbx_seq_one_letter_code
_entity_poly.pdbx_strand_id
1 'polypeptide(L)'
;MADNLPAERPEGANLPSTERRSAPEPTPKGGPLGEATYKPVAGFAVTFETMFRKVYTEEYPEVKRPTAERYHGRHQLNRHPDGLEKCVGCELCAWACPADAILVEGASNDDTPISEGGTGRFSPGERYGRVYQINYLRCIFCGLCIEACPTRALTMTNFYELADNNRADLIFTKDQLLAPLSEGMVAAPHPMVEGMEERDYYLGKVDKATDAQREYVAAEAAAQEAADGGSQAAEMEAEGGMPR
;
A
#
# COMPACT_ATOMS: atom_id res chain seq x y z
N MET A 1 17.24 1.11 -2.81
CA MET A 1 16.94 2.52 -3.14
C MET A 1 16.68 2.59 -4.63
N ALA A 2 15.42 2.54 -5.06
CA ALA A 2 15.09 2.67 -6.48
C ALA A 2 14.70 4.13 -6.71
N ASP A 3 15.39 4.76 -7.66
CA ASP A 3 15.34 6.17 -7.99
C ASP A 3 13.92 6.64 -8.33
N ASN A 4 13.21 7.14 -7.32
CA ASN A 4 12.04 8.00 -7.49
C ASN A 4 12.53 9.42 -7.80
N LEU A 5 13.21 9.61 -8.93
CA LEU A 5 13.28 10.94 -9.51
C LEU A 5 11.87 11.31 -9.97
N PRO A 6 11.34 12.48 -9.57
CA PRO A 6 10.09 12.96 -10.13
C PRO A 6 10.31 13.16 -11.62
N ALA A 7 9.63 12.35 -12.44
CA ALA A 7 9.58 12.58 -13.87
C ALA A 7 9.10 14.02 -14.07
N GLU A 8 9.98 14.88 -14.60
CA GLU A 8 9.63 16.26 -14.89
C GLU A 8 8.37 16.25 -15.75
N ARG A 9 7.34 16.92 -15.23
CA ARG A 9 6.06 17.09 -15.90
C ARG A 9 6.37 17.67 -17.28
N PRO A 10 5.99 17.02 -18.40
CA PRO A 10 6.15 17.65 -19.69
C PRO A 10 5.32 18.95 -19.67
N GLU A 11 6.03 20.08 -19.62
CA GLU A 11 5.45 21.41 -19.77
C GLU A 11 4.67 21.40 -21.09
N GLY A 12 3.34 21.49 -21.01
CA GLY A 12 2.48 21.58 -22.19
C GLY A 12 1.42 20.49 -22.35
N ALA A 13 1.34 19.50 -21.47
CA ALA A 13 0.16 18.63 -21.41
C ALA A 13 -1.00 19.36 -20.70
N ASN A 14 -1.52 20.42 -21.34
CA ASN A 14 -2.85 20.93 -21.04
C ASN A 14 -3.82 19.77 -21.28
N LEU A 15 -4.20 19.06 -20.21
CA LEU A 15 -5.45 18.31 -20.21
C LEU A 15 -6.51 19.34 -20.61
N PRO A 16 -7.18 19.18 -21.76
CA PRO A 16 -8.17 20.14 -22.18
C PRO A 16 -9.16 20.24 -21.03
N SER A 17 -9.25 21.43 -20.41
CA SER A 17 -10.32 21.74 -19.49
C SER A 17 -11.59 21.27 -20.16
N THR A 18 -12.39 20.47 -19.46
CA THR A 18 -13.73 20.10 -19.89
C THR A 18 -14.61 21.34 -19.80
N GLU A 19 -14.23 22.42 -20.49
CA GLU A 19 -15.19 23.35 -21.01
C GLU A 19 -16.08 22.51 -21.89
N ARG A 20 -17.30 22.33 -21.41
CA ARG A 20 -18.42 21.79 -22.17
C ARG A 20 -18.58 22.73 -23.36
N ARG A 21 -17.80 22.51 -24.42
CA ARG A 21 -17.95 23.21 -25.69
C ARG A 21 -19.39 22.94 -26.10
N SER A 22 -20.23 23.95 -25.96
CA SER A 22 -21.54 23.95 -26.55
C SER A 22 -21.31 23.68 -28.03
N ALA A 23 -21.74 22.51 -28.50
CA ALA A 23 -21.72 22.23 -29.91
C ALA A 23 -22.47 23.40 -30.59
N PRO A 24 -21.87 24.08 -31.58
CA PRO A 24 -22.60 25.11 -32.30
C PRO A 24 -23.87 24.48 -32.86
N GLU A 25 -25.03 25.07 -32.58
CA GLU A 25 -26.30 24.58 -33.09
C GLU A 25 -26.20 24.48 -34.63
N PRO A 26 -26.53 23.32 -35.23
CA PRO A 26 -26.41 23.14 -36.66
C PRO A 26 -27.40 24.08 -37.35
N THR A 27 -26.89 25.14 -37.98
CA THR A 27 -27.73 26.04 -38.79
C THR A 27 -28.18 25.30 -40.05
N PRO A 28 -29.50 25.15 -40.29
CA PRO A 28 -29.99 24.42 -41.45
C PRO A 28 -29.79 25.28 -42.70
N LYS A 29 -28.81 24.91 -43.53
CA LYS A 29 -28.64 25.45 -44.88
C LYS A 29 -28.85 24.33 -45.90
N GLY A 30 -30.12 24.04 -46.24
CA GLY A 30 -30.43 23.13 -47.34
C GLY A 30 -31.90 22.72 -47.38
N GLY A 31 -32.49 22.66 -48.58
CA GLY A 31 -33.86 22.19 -48.78
C GLY A 31 -34.07 20.71 -48.44
N PRO A 32 -35.33 20.22 -48.47
CA PRO A 32 -35.76 18.97 -47.82
C PRO A 32 -35.11 17.68 -48.33
N LEU A 33 -34.49 17.69 -49.51
CA LEU A 33 -33.74 16.54 -50.05
C LEU A 33 -32.24 16.58 -49.72
N GLY A 34 -31.68 17.78 -49.46
CA GLY A 34 -30.26 17.97 -49.16
C GLY A 34 -29.92 17.60 -47.72
N GLU A 35 -30.83 17.82 -46.77
CA GLU A 35 -30.61 17.48 -45.35
C GLU A 35 -30.55 15.97 -45.07
N ALA A 36 -31.29 15.15 -45.83
CA ALA A 36 -31.36 13.71 -45.64
C ALA A 36 -30.07 12.99 -46.07
N THR A 37 -29.34 13.51 -47.05
CA THR A 37 -28.10 12.92 -47.57
C THR A 37 -26.85 13.61 -47.03
N TYR A 38 -26.92 14.92 -46.74
CA TYR A 38 -25.78 15.68 -46.21
C TYR A 38 -25.34 15.22 -44.81
N LYS A 39 -26.30 14.93 -43.91
CA LYS A 39 -25.98 14.53 -42.52
C LYS A 39 -25.21 13.19 -42.46
N PRO A 40 -25.63 12.13 -43.18
CA PRO A 40 -24.83 10.90 -43.27
C PRO A 40 -23.44 11.11 -43.87
N VAL A 41 -23.34 11.86 -44.98
CA VAL A 41 -22.05 12.11 -45.66
C VAL A 41 -21.10 12.92 -44.79
N ALA A 42 -21.59 13.95 -44.09
CA ALA A 42 -20.80 14.70 -43.12
C ALA A 42 -20.31 13.82 -41.96
N GLY A 43 -21.14 12.89 -41.47
CA GLY A 43 -20.73 11.90 -40.47
C GLY A 43 -19.60 10.99 -40.98
N PHE A 44 -19.73 10.46 -42.21
CA PHE A 44 -18.67 9.65 -42.82
C PHE A 44 -17.38 10.45 -43.05
N ALA A 45 -17.47 11.75 -43.38
CA ALA A 45 -16.30 12.61 -43.54
C ALA A 45 -15.49 12.76 -42.23
N VAL A 46 -16.18 12.92 -41.09
CA VAL A 46 -15.51 12.98 -39.76
C VAL A 46 -14.83 11.66 -39.42
N THR A 47 -15.49 10.53 -39.69
CA THR A 47 -14.88 9.19 -39.50
C THR A 47 -13.67 9.00 -40.41
N PHE A 48 -13.77 9.40 -41.67
CA PHE A 48 -12.67 9.32 -42.63
C PHE A 48 -11.48 10.18 -42.21
N GLU A 49 -11.72 11.41 -41.76
CA GLU A 49 -10.67 12.28 -41.21
C GLU A 49 -10.01 11.65 -39.97
N THR A 50 -10.82 11.03 -39.10
CA THR A 50 -10.33 10.42 -37.84
C THR A 50 -9.45 9.20 -38.09
N MET A 51 -9.65 8.44 -39.17
CA MET A 51 -8.79 7.29 -39.52
C MET A 51 -7.32 7.67 -39.75
N PHE A 52 -7.04 8.90 -40.18
CA PHE A 52 -5.68 9.40 -40.40
C PHE A 52 -5.12 10.15 -39.19
N ARG A 53 -5.89 10.32 -38.11
CA ARG A 53 -5.39 10.93 -36.86
C ARG A 53 -4.57 9.92 -36.07
N LYS A 54 -3.58 10.41 -35.34
CA LYS A 54 -2.79 9.58 -34.41
C LYS A 54 -3.73 9.00 -33.34
N VAL A 55 -3.67 7.68 -33.15
CA VAL A 55 -4.42 7.00 -32.09
C VAL A 55 -3.90 7.45 -30.73
N TYR A 56 -4.79 7.98 -29.90
CA TYR A 56 -4.49 8.32 -28.51
C TYR A 56 -4.78 7.10 -27.63
N THR A 57 -3.84 6.16 -27.61
CA THR A 57 -3.87 4.96 -26.77
C THR A 57 -2.52 4.76 -26.11
N GLU A 58 -2.53 4.12 -24.96
CA GLU A 58 -1.33 3.61 -24.29
C GLU A 58 -1.39 2.08 -24.38
N GLU A 59 -0.25 1.44 -24.63
CA GLU A 59 -0.15 -0.03 -24.74
C GLU A 59 0.14 -0.60 -23.35
N TYR A 60 -0.91 -0.84 -22.56
CA TYR A 60 -0.77 -1.54 -21.28
C TYR A 60 -0.71 -3.05 -21.53
N PRO A 61 0.22 -3.81 -20.90
CA PRO A 61 1.05 -3.45 -19.74
C PRO A 61 2.46 -2.87 -20.04
N GLU A 62 2.88 -2.80 -21.30
CA GLU A 62 4.24 -2.39 -21.70
C GLU A 62 4.55 -0.92 -21.36
N VAL A 63 3.57 -0.04 -21.52
CA VAL A 63 3.65 1.39 -21.21
C VAL A 63 2.59 1.73 -20.16
N LYS A 64 3.02 1.79 -18.89
CA LYS A 64 2.15 2.19 -17.78
C LYS A 64 2.08 3.70 -17.64
N ARG A 65 0.86 4.24 -17.53
CA ARG A 65 0.66 5.65 -17.22
C ARG A 65 1.01 5.93 -15.75
N PRO A 66 1.78 6.99 -15.46
CA PRO A 66 1.98 7.39 -14.08
C PRO A 66 0.63 7.83 -13.48
N THR A 67 0.28 7.24 -12.34
CA THR A 67 -0.87 7.65 -11.54
C THR A 67 -0.62 9.01 -10.89
N ALA A 68 -1.70 9.71 -10.49
CA ALA A 68 -1.59 10.98 -9.79
C ALA A 68 -0.87 10.79 -8.43
N GLU A 69 -0.23 11.84 -7.92
CA GLU A 69 0.51 11.78 -6.65
C GLU A 69 -0.34 11.35 -5.44
N ARG A 70 -1.64 11.73 -5.43
CA ARG A 70 -2.60 11.38 -4.38
C ARG A 70 -3.61 10.33 -4.84
N TYR A 71 -3.14 9.37 -5.63
CA TYR A 71 -4.00 8.28 -6.08
C TYR A 71 -4.35 7.34 -4.93
N HIS A 72 -5.59 6.83 -4.94
CA HIS A 72 -6.08 5.89 -3.93
C HIS A 72 -5.91 4.45 -4.43
N GLY A 73 -4.72 3.87 -4.23
CA GLY A 73 -4.41 2.49 -4.59
C GLY A 73 -4.33 1.55 -3.39
N ARG A 74 -3.43 0.57 -3.47
CA ARG A 74 -3.19 -0.43 -2.42
C ARG A 74 -2.79 0.23 -1.09
N HIS A 75 -3.37 -0.26 0.00
CA HIS A 75 -3.02 0.18 1.35
C HIS A 75 -1.66 -0.37 1.78
N GLN A 76 -0.91 0.43 2.54
CA GLN A 76 0.39 0.06 3.10
C GLN A 76 0.50 0.56 4.55
N LEU A 77 0.94 -0.33 5.44
CA LEU A 77 1.30 -0.05 6.82
C LEU A 77 2.78 0.34 6.89
N ASN A 78 3.05 1.56 7.33
CA ASN A 78 4.39 2.11 7.36
C ASN A 78 5.12 1.82 8.67
N ARG A 79 6.45 1.86 8.56
CA ARG A 79 7.39 1.75 9.67
C ARG A 79 7.98 3.11 10.03
N HIS A 80 8.48 3.23 11.25
CA HIS A 80 9.41 4.27 11.67
C HIS A 80 10.80 4.01 11.08
N PRO A 81 11.69 5.01 11.05
CA PRO A 81 13.01 4.87 10.42
C PRO A 81 13.94 3.85 11.07
N ASP A 82 13.68 3.43 12.30
CA ASP A 82 14.38 2.32 12.96
C ASP A 82 13.81 0.94 12.58
N GLY A 83 12.59 0.88 12.05
CA GLY A 83 11.93 -0.34 11.60
C GLY A 83 10.72 -0.79 12.43
N LEU A 84 10.48 -0.14 13.58
CA LEU A 84 9.24 -0.34 14.34
C LEU A 84 8.03 0.05 13.50
N GLU A 85 6.93 -0.65 13.70
CA GLU A 85 5.67 -0.35 13.05
C GLU A 85 5.04 0.92 13.62
N LYS A 86 4.40 1.72 12.76
CA LYS A 86 3.63 2.89 13.22
C LYS A 86 2.26 2.53 13.79
N CYS A 87 1.78 1.31 13.54
CA CYS A 87 0.43 0.90 13.89
C CYS A 87 0.36 0.47 15.36
N VAL A 88 -0.34 1.25 16.18
CA VAL A 88 -0.55 0.95 17.60
C VAL A 88 -1.78 0.09 17.89
N GLY A 89 -2.48 -0.39 16.86
CA GLY A 89 -3.68 -1.23 17.04
C GLY A 89 -4.83 -0.52 17.75
N CYS A 90 -5.07 0.77 17.47
CA CYS A 90 -6.14 1.58 18.07
C CYS A 90 -7.53 1.38 17.46
N GLU A 91 -7.64 0.59 16.38
CA GLU A 91 -8.91 0.19 15.72
C GLU A 91 -9.74 1.33 15.10
N LEU A 92 -9.29 2.60 15.19
CA LEU A 92 -10.00 3.76 14.62
C LEU A 92 -10.21 3.68 13.10
N CYS A 93 -9.25 3.09 12.38
CA CYS A 93 -9.37 2.90 10.93
C CYS A 93 -10.45 1.87 10.54
N ALA A 94 -10.68 0.85 11.37
CA ALA A 94 -11.78 -0.09 11.18
C ALA A 94 -13.12 0.59 11.46
N TRP A 95 -13.19 1.34 12.57
CA TRP A 95 -14.39 2.11 12.91
C TRP A 95 -14.77 3.17 11.86
N ALA A 96 -13.78 3.84 11.27
CA ALA A 96 -14.00 4.83 10.21
C ALA A 96 -14.35 4.20 8.85
N CYS A 97 -14.23 2.89 8.68
CA CYS A 97 -14.44 2.22 7.39
C CYS A 97 -15.94 2.13 7.06
N PRO A 98 -16.44 2.82 6.01
CA PRO A 98 -17.86 2.79 5.68
C PRO A 98 -18.33 1.44 5.11
N ALA A 99 -17.39 0.59 4.70
CA ALA A 99 -17.66 -0.72 4.10
C ALA A 99 -17.33 -1.90 5.05
N ASP A 100 -16.91 -1.61 6.29
CA ASP A 100 -16.51 -2.61 7.29
C ASP A 100 -15.53 -3.66 6.70
N ALA A 101 -14.47 -3.15 6.08
CA ALA A 101 -13.50 -3.94 5.32
C ALA A 101 -12.22 -4.27 6.09
N ILE A 102 -12.05 -3.71 7.31
CA ILE A 102 -10.79 -3.79 8.07
C ILE A 102 -11.05 -4.51 9.39
N LEU A 103 -10.24 -5.53 9.70
CA LEU A 103 -10.16 -6.15 11.01
C LEU A 103 -8.85 -5.73 11.67
N VAL A 104 -8.94 -5.25 12.92
CA VAL A 104 -7.78 -4.90 13.73
C VAL A 104 -7.95 -5.51 15.12
N GLU A 105 -6.94 -6.24 15.59
CA GLU A 105 -6.86 -6.70 16.97
C GLU A 105 -5.54 -6.20 17.57
N GLY A 106 -5.63 -5.32 18.57
CA GLY A 106 -4.46 -4.84 19.29
C GLY A 106 -3.95 -5.82 20.34
N ALA A 107 -2.64 -5.83 20.58
CA ALA A 107 -2.01 -6.52 21.73
C ALA A 107 -1.03 -5.58 22.43
N SER A 108 -0.64 -5.93 23.66
CA SER A 108 0.34 -5.16 24.43
C SER A 108 1.76 -5.42 23.91
N ASN A 109 2.60 -4.38 23.90
CA ASN A 109 4.05 -4.50 23.74
C ASN A 109 4.72 -4.63 25.11
N ASP A 110 5.85 -5.32 25.14
CA ASP A 110 6.85 -5.19 26.20
C ASP A 110 8.26 -5.11 25.60
N ASP A 111 9.21 -4.64 26.41
CA ASP A 111 10.63 -4.62 26.05
C ASP A 111 11.32 -5.96 26.37
N THR A 112 10.57 -6.93 26.89
CA THR A 112 11.07 -8.25 27.22
C THR A 112 11.26 -9.04 25.91
N PRO A 113 12.43 -9.67 25.69
CA PRO A 113 12.65 -10.50 24.53
C PRO A 113 11.62 -11.63 24.38
N ILE A 114 11.27 -11.98 23.14
CA ILE A 114 10.37 -13.11 22.87
C ILE A 114 11.06 -14.40 23.30
N SER A 115 12.38 -14.49 23.12
CA SER A 115 13.20 -15.62 23.57
C SER A 115 13.10 -15.89 25.09
N GLU A 116 12.76 -14.86 25.88
CA GLU A 116 12.57 -14.94 27.34
C GLU A 116 11.11 -15.07 27.77
N GLY A 117 10.18 -15.23 26.81
CA GLY A 117 8.74 -15.33 27.06
C GLY A 117 8.01 -13.98 27.13
N GLY A 118 8.64 -12.89 26.69
CA GLY A 118 8.01 -11.60 26.46
C GLY A 118 7.12 -11.57 25.22
N THR A 119 6.38 -10.48 25.05
CA THR A 119 5.60 -10.21 23.82
C THR A 119 6.45 -9.54 22.74
N GLY A 120 7.54 -8.88 23.12
CA GLY A 120 8.38 -8.11 22.22
C GLY A 120 7.71 -6.82 21.74
N ARG A 121 8.53 -5.83 21.38
CA ARG A 121 8.05 -4.51 20.97
C ARG A 121 7.97 -4.39 19.45
N PHE A 122 6.76 -4.20 18.93
CA PHE A 122 6.51 -4.00 17.50
C PHE A 122 6.27 -2.56 17.10
N SER A 123 5.79 -1.72 18.01
CA SER A 123 5.52 -0.30 17.79
C SER A 123 6.04 0.56 18.95
N PRO A 124 6.22 1.88 18.74
CA PRO A 124 6.44 2.79 19.84
C PRO A 124 5.16 2.87 20.70
N GLY A 125 5.30 2.67 22.01
CA GLY A 125 4.19 2.71 22.97
C GLY A 125 3.75 1.35 23.51
N GLU A 126 2.69 1.34 24.31
CA GLU A 126 2.23 0.15 25.05
C GLU A 126 1.48 -0.89 24.21
N ARG A 127 1.05 -0.55 22.98
CA ARG A 127 0.22 -1.42 22.14
C ARG A 127 0.65 -1.43 20.67
N TYR A 128 0.41 -2.55 20.01
CA TYR A 128 0.62 -2.75 18.57
C TYR A 128 -0.58 -3.47 17.92
N GLY A 129 -0.69 -3.39 16.59
CA GLY A 129 -1.66 -4.19 15.84
C GLY A 129 -1.17 -5.63 15.67
N ARG A 130 -1.67 -6.57 16.48
CA ARG A 130 -1.33 -8.01 16.36
C ARG A 130 -1.92 -8.61 15.11
N VAL A 131 -3.22 -8.40 14.90
CA VAL A 131 -3.91 -8.79 13.67
C VAL A 131 -4.31 -7.52 12.95
N TYR A 132 -4.00 -7.47 11.66
CA TYR A 132 -4.47 -6.42 10.78
C TYR A 132 -4.84 -7.08 9.45
N GLN A 133 -6.07 -6.90 9.00
CA GLN A 133 -6.52 -7.44 7.71
C GLN A 133 -7.36 -6.41 6.97
N ILE A 134 -7.19 -6.35 5.64
CA ILE A 134 -8.05 -5.55 4.76
C ILE A 134 -8.64 -6.47 3.69
N ASN A 135 -9.98 -6.52 3.63
CA ASN A 135 -10.71 -7.21 2.59
C ASN A 135 -10.91 -6.31 1.37
N TYR A 136 -10.15 -6.56 0.30
CA TYR A 136 -10.22 -5.78 -0.94
C TYR A 136 -11.47 -6.04 -1.78
N LEU A 137 -12.24 -7.10 -1.48
CA LEU A 137 -13.57 -7.31 -2.08
C LEU A 137 -14.65 -6.43 -1.45
N ARG A 138 -14.39 -5.86 -0.27
CA ARG A 138 -15.29 -4.91 0.42
C ARG A 138 -14.80 -3.47 0.34
N CYS A 139 -13.49 -3.26 0.31
CA CYS A 139 -12.91 -1.93 0.31
C CYS A 139 -13.40 -1.11 -0.90
N ILE A 140 -13.87 0.11 -0.64
CA ILE A 140 -14.31 1.07 -1.67
C ILE A 140 -13.28 2.19 -1.94
N PHE A 141 -12.05 2.04 -1.44
CA PHE A 141 -10.93 2.98 -1.65
C PHE A 141 -11.24 4.46 -1.34
N CYS A 142 -12.06 4.70 -0.31
CA CYS A 142 -12.48 6.06 0.07
C CYS A 142 -11.39 6.89 0.76
N GLY A 143 -10.40 6.27 1.41
CA GLY A 143 -9.33 6.96 2.13
C GLY A 143 -9.64 7.39 3.57
N LEU A 144 -10.86 7.17 4.08
CA LEU A 144 -11.26 7.59 5.45
C LEU A 144 -10.42 6.91 6.55
N CYS A 145 -9.96 5.68 6.31
CA CYS A 145 -9.08 4.95 7.24
C CYS A 145 -7.71 5.65 7.44
N ILE A 146 -7.25 6.41 6.45
CA ILE A 146 -5.97 7.14 6.51
C ILE A 146 -6.15 8.46 7.27
N GLU A 147 -7.24 9.17 6.99
CA GLU A 147 -7.57 10.41 7.72
C GLU A 147 -7.85 10.15 9.19
N ALA A 148 -8.50 9.02 9.50
CA ALA A 148 -8.78 8.61 10.87
C ALA A 148 -7.54 8.09 11.63
N CYS A 149 -6.43 7.76 10.94
CA CYS A 149 -5.27 7.16 11.57
C CYS A 149 -4.43 8.21 12.33
N PRO A 150 -4.40 8.19 13.68
CA PRO A 150 -3.72 9.23 14.47
C PRO A 150 -2.19 9.16 14.32
N THR A 151 -1.64 7.96 14.10
CA THR A 151 -0.20 7.73 13.97
C THR A 151 0.30 7.79 12.53
N ARG A 152 -0.61 8.02 11.55
CA ARG A 152 -0.33 7.94 10.11
C ARG A 152 0.38 6.64 9.71
N ALA A 153 0.00 5.54 10.34
CA ALA A 153 0.53 4.22 10.04
C ALA A 153 0.05 3.71 8.70
N LEU A 154 -1.23 3.88 8.40
CA LEU A 154 -1.83 3.44 7.14
C LEU A 154 -1.70 4.55 6.09
N THR A 155 -1.28 4.18 4.89
CA THR A 155 -1.26 5.06 3.71
C THR A 155 -1.75 4.30 2.48
N MET A 156 -2.12 5.03 1.42
CA MET A 156 -2.44 4.45 0.12
C MET A 156 -1.27 4.69 -0.82
N THR A 157 -0.87 3.64 -1.51
CA THR A 157 0.15 3.67 -2.54
C THR A 157 -0.50 3.90 -3.90
N ASN A 158 0.34 4.08 -4.91
CA ASN A 158 -0.07 4.24 -6.29
C ASN A 158 -0.25 2.91 -7.04
N PHE A 159 -0.15 1.78 -6.35
CA PHE A 159 -0.28 0.44 -6.92
C PHE A 159 -1.76 0.06 -7.08
N TYR A 160 -2.15 -0.35 -8.29
CA TYR A 160 -3.56 -0.64 -8.66
C TYR A 160 -3.78 -2.07 -9.21
N GLU A 161 -2.72 -2.85 -9.43
CA GLU A 161 -2.80 -4.18 -10.04
C GLU A 161 -3.07 -5.25 -8.97
N LEU A 162 -4.27 -5.19 -8.38
CA LEU A 162 -4.68 -6.03 -7.24
C LEU A 162 -5.58 -7.22 -7.62
N ALA A 163 -5.73 -7.50 -8.92
CA ALA A 163 -6.62 -8.57 -9.37
C ALA A 163 -6.06 -9.94 -8.98
N ASP A 164 -6.93 -10.78 -8.42
CA ASP A 164 -6.62 -12.17 -8.09
C ASP A 164 -7.82 -13.08 -8.45
N ASN A 165 -7.59 -14.39 -8.52
CA ASN A 165 -8.59 -15.38 -8.92
C ASN A 165 -9.29 -16.08 -7.74
N ASN A 166 -8.80 -15.86 -6.52
CA ASN A 166 -9.32 -16.45 -5.30
C ASN A 166 -9.76 -15.35 -4.32
N ARG A 167 -10.90 -15.57 -3.67
CA ARG A 167 -11.46 -14.62 -2.71
C ARG A 167 -10.64 -14.50 -1.43
N ALA A 168 -10.04 -15.60 -0.98
CA ALA A 168 -9.24 -15.61 0.25
C ALA A 168 -7.98 -14.74 0.10
N ASP A 169 -7.37 -14.76 -1.09
CA ASP A 169 -6.11 -14.05 -1.37
C ASP A 169 -6.31 -12.52 -1.46
N LEU A 170 -7.57 -12.08 -1.64
CA LEU A 170 -7.96 -10.66 -1.59
C LEU A 170 -8.26 -10.15 -0.16
N ILE A 171 -8.02 -10.97 0.86
CA ILE A 171 -8.00 -10.55 2.26
C ILE A 171 -6.55 -10.40 2.67
N PHE A 172 -6.02 -9.18 2.58
CA PHE A 172 -4.60 -8.96 2.82
C PHE A 172 -4.32 -8.93 4.31
N THR A 173 -3.32 -9.70 4.73
CA THR A 173 -2.86 -9.76 6.12
C THR A 173 -1.87 -8.63 6.44
N LYS A 174 -1.55 -8.49 7.72
CA LYS A 174 -0.62 -7.49 8.24
C LYS A 174 0.72 -7.55 7.51
N ASP A 175 1.28 -8.75 7.34
CA ASP A 175 2.58 -8.95 6.70
C ASP A 175 2.58 -8.53 5.22
N GLN A 176 1.46 -8.75 4.53
CA GLN A 176 1.28 -8.29 3.15
C GLN A 176 1.09 -6.77 3.06
N LEU A 177 0.58 -6.13 4.10
CA LEU A 177 0.36 -4.68 4.13
C LEU A 177 1.59 -3.92 4.62
N LEU A 178 2.46 -4.54 5.40
CA LEU A 178 3.64 -3.91 5.97
C LEU A 178 4.63 -3.47 4.88
N ALA A 179 5.13 -2.25 5.04
CA ALA A 179 6.18 -1.71 4.21
C ALA A 179 7.44 -2.59 4.33
N PRO A 180 8.14 -2.85 3.21
CA PRO A 180 9.42 -3.54 3.26
C PRO A 180 10.43 -2.72 4.06
N LEU A 181 11.39 -3.41 4.69
CA LEU A 181 12.49 -2.76 5.41
C LEU A 181 13.36 -2.01 4.40
N SER A 182 13.61 -0.71 4.67
CA SER A 182 14.55 0.09 3.90
C SER A 182 15.94 0.07 4.53
N GLU A 183 16.92 0.61 3.81
CA GLU A 183 18.30 0.68 4.30
C GLU A 183 18.39 1.48 5.60
N GLY A 184 18.97 0.89 6.64
CA GLY A 184 19.09 1.50 7.97
C GLY A 184 17.98 1.13 8.96
N MET A 185 16.94 0.40 8.53
CA MET A 185 15.93 -0.21 9.41
C MET A 185 16.36 -1.59 9.88
N VAL A 186 15.85 -2.02 11.04
CA VAL A 186 15.91 -3.41 11.52
C VAL A 186 14.51 -4.01 11.64
N ALA A 187 14.39 -5.33 11.57
CA ALA A 187 13.09 -5.97 11.73
C ALA A 187 12.59 -5.84 13.18
N ALA A 188 11.34 -5.46 13.37
CA ALA A 188 10.65 -5.64 14.65
C ALA A 188 10.44 -7.15 14.91
N PRO A 189 10.51 -7.61 16.17
CA PRO A 189 10.50 -6.83 17.41
C PRO A 189 11.89 -6.33 17.87
N HIS A 190 11.93 -5.14 18.47
CA HIS A 190 13.12 -4.62 19.17
C HIS A 190 12.75 -3.47 20.13
N PRO A 191 13.55 -3.19 21.18
CA PRO A 191 13.27 -2.08 22.09
C PRO A 191 13.37 -0.72 21.39
N MET A 192 12.76 0.30 22.01
CA MET A 192 12.89 1.68 21.55
C MET A 192 14.33 2.17 21.67
N VAL A 193 14.65 3.26 20.95
CA VAL A 193 15.92 3.96 21.12
C VAL A 193 16.06 4.43 22.58
N GLU A 194 17.21 4.15 23.18
CA GLU A 194 17.49 4.50 24.58
C GLU A 194 17.31 6.00 24.83
N GLY A 195 16.58 6.34 25.90
CA GLY A 195 16.33 7.73 26.30
C GLY A 195 15.26 8.47 25.48
N MET A 196 14.63 7.82 24.50
CA MET A 196 13.49 8.37 23.75
C MET A 196 12.16 7.98 24.37
N GLU A 197 11.18 8.87 24.28
CA GLU A 197 9.79 8.58 24.60
C GLU A 197 8.99 8.22 23.34
N GLU A 198 7.82 7.60 23.51
CA GLU A 198 6.89 7.30 22.40
C GLU A 198 6.62 8.55 21.53
N ARG A 199 6.47 9.72 22.15
CA ARG A 199 6.16 10.98 21.44
C ARG A 199 7.30 11.40 20.50
N ASP A 200 8.55 11.06 20.82
CA ASP A 200 9.72 11.41 20.02
C ASP A 200 9.74 10.72 18.66
N TYR A 201 9.18 9.50 18.59
CA TYR A 201 8.97 8.78 17.34
C TYR A 201 8.02 9.49 16.39
N TYR A 202 6.95 10.10 16.92
CA TYR A 202 5.96 10.83 16.11
C TYR A 202 6.40 12.27 15.78
N LEU A 203 7.33 12.83 16.56
CA LEU A 203 7.99 14.09 16.26
C LEU A 203 9.16 13.95 15.26
N GLY A 204 9.50 12.72 14.87
CA GLY A 204 10.58 12.45 13.91
C GLY A 204 11.98 12.64 14.47
N LYS A 205 12.19 12.39 15.78
CA LYS A 205 13.54 12.44 16.39
C LYS A 205 14.35 11.16 16.20
N VAL A 206 13.73 10.10 15.69
CA VAL A 206 14.37 8.81 15.40
C VAL A 206 14.54 8.67 13.89
N ASP A 207 15.81 8.72 13.43
CA ASP A 207 16.14 8.74 12.00
C ASP A 207 16.60 7.39 11.43
N LYS A 208 17.12 6.48 12.28
CA LYS A 208 17.63 5.17 11.87
C LYS A 208 17.71 4.22 13.06
N ALA A 209 17.87 2.93 12.80
CA ALA A 209 18.17 1.95 13.83
C ALA A 209 19.54 2.23 14.48
N THR A 210 19.63 2.02 15.79
CA THR A 210 20.88 2.08 16.57
C THR A 210 21.67 0.78 16.47
N ASP A 211 22.96 0.82 16.84
CA ASP A 211 23.79 -0.41 16.90
C ASP A 211 23.26 -1.38 17.95
N ALA A 212 22.81 -0.89 19.11
CA ALA A 212 22.19 -1.70 20.14
C ALA A 212 20.94 -2.45 19.63
N GLN A 213 20.08 -1.78 18.85
CA GLN A 213 18.92 -2.43 18.22
C GLN A 213 19.32 -3.47 17.17
N ARG A 214 20.39 -3.22 16.39
CA ARG A 214 20.93 -4.22 15.45
C ARG A 214 21.44 -5.46 16.17
N GLU A 215 22.21 -5.27 17.23
CA GLU A 215 22.74 -6.35 18.06
C GLU A 215 21.62 -7.15 18.72
N TYR A 216 20.59 -6.47 19.23
CA TYR A 216 19.39 -7.10 19.79
C TYR A 216 18.69 -8.01 18.78
N VAL A 217 18.36 -7.47 17.59
CA VAL A 217 17.66 -8.24 16.55
C VAL A 217 18.52 -9.41 16.07
N ALA A 218 19.84 -9.24 15.96
CA ALA A 218 20.75 -10.32 15.60
C ALA A 218 20.79 -11.42 16.68
N ALA A 219 20.79 -11.05 17.96
CA ALA A 219 20.75 -12.00 19.06
C ALA A 219 19.43 -12.78 19.11
N GLU A 220 18.28 -12.10 18.96
CA GLU A 220 16.97 -12.74 18.91
C GLU A 220 16.82 -13.66 17.70
N ALA A 221 17.30 -13.24 16.52
CA ALA A 221 17.30 -14.09 15.34
C ALA A 221 18.11 -15.37 15.56
N ALA A 222 19.31 -15.25 16.15
CA ALA A 222 20.14 -16.42 16.48
C ALA A 222 19.48 -17.33 17.54
N ALA A 223 18.80 -16.76 18.53
CA ALA A 223 18.06 -17.51 19.54
C ALA A 223 16.87 -18.27 18.94
N GLN A 224 16.13 -17.62 18.03
CA GLN A 224 15.02 -18.23 17.30
C GLN A 224 15.50 -19.37 16.39
N GLU A 225 16.59 -19.17 15.64
CA GLU A 225 17.20 -20.22 14.82
C GLU A 225 17.65 -21.42 15.66
N ALA A 226 18.20 -21.19 16.85
CA ALA A 226 18.57 -22.26 17.77
C ALA A 226 17.35 -23.02 18.31
N ALA A 227 16.26 -22.32 18.61
CA ALA A 227 14.99 -22.91 19.05
C ALA A 227 14.31 -23.73 17.94
N ASP A 228 14.27 -23.19 16.71
CA ASP A 228 13.68 -23.84 15.55
C ASP A 228 14.53 -25.02 15.04
N GLY A 229 15.85 -24.91 15.11
CA GLY A 229 16.76 -26.03 14.83
C GLY A 229 16.63 -27.16 15.86
N GLY A 230 16.40 -26.81 17.14
CA GLY A 230 16.10 -27.77 18.20
C GLY A 230 14.73 -28.43 18.06
N SER A 231 13.71 -27.68 17.62
CA SER A 231 12.37 -28.22 17.38
C SER A 231 12.34 -29.15 16.16
N GLN A 232 13.00 -28.79 15.06
CA GLN A 232 13.14 -29.65 13.88
C GLN A 232 13.94 -30.92 14.17
N ALA A 233 14.99 -30.85 15.00
CA ALA A 233 15.74 -32.04 15.43
C ALA A 233 14.87 -32.96 16.32
N ALA A 234 14.09 -32.39 17.25
CA ALA A 234 13.18 -33.15 18.10
C ALA A 234 12.00 -33.76 17.31
N GLU A 235 11.49 -33.08 16.28
CA GLU A 235 10.46 -33.61 15.38
C GLU A 235 11.01 -34.75 14.52
N MET A 236 12.24 -34.61 14.00
CA MET A 236 12.92 -35.66 13.22
C MET A 236 13.31 -36.88 14.07
N GLU A 237 13.60 -36.71 15.36
CA GLU A 237 13.80 -37.80 16.32
C GLU A 237 12.47 -38.47 16.73
N ALA A 238 11.38 -37.69 16.85
CA ALA A 238 10.04 -38.20 17.15
C ALA A 238 9.41 -38.99 15.99
N GLU A 239 9.75 -38.65 14.74
CA GLU A 239 9.29 -39.37 13.54
C GLU A 239 10.07 -40.66 13.24
N GLY A 240 11.10 -40.98 14.03
CA GLY A 240 11.76 -42.29 14.02
C GLY A 240 12.51 -42.58 12.72
N GLY A 241 13.83 -42.36 12.73
CA GLY A 241 14.70 -42.71 11.62
C GLY A 241 14.52 -44.16 11.14
N MET A 242 14.04 -44.29 9.89
CA MET A 242 14.41 -45.39 9.01
C MET A 242 14.33 -44.89 7.55
N PRO A 243 15.46 -44.51 6.93
CA PRO A 243 15.48 -44.37 5.47
C PRO A 243 15.27 -45.77 4.85
N ARG A 244 14.39 -45.84 3.84
CA ARG A 244 14.26 -47.03 2.98
C ARG A 244 15.49 -47.22 2.11
#